data_AF-A0A1V6E6M2-F1
#
_entry.id   AF-A0A1V6E6M2-F1
#
_cell.length_a   1.000
_cell.length_b   1.000
_cell.length_c   1.000
_cell.angle_alpha   90.00
_cell.angle_beta   90.00
_cell.angle_gamma   90.00
#
_symmetry.space_group_name_H-M   'P 1'
#
loop_
_entity.id
_entity.type
_entity.pdbx_description
1 polymer ?
#
loop_
_entity_poly.entity_id
_entity_poly.type
_entity_poly.pdbx_seq_one_letter_code
_entity_poly.pdbx_strand_id
1 'polypeptide(L)'
;MNTIKSYKWTIASAIAVLVLLLIPSQAFQKAPQSLIGLDKFIHAILFGAMTAVFCAEHRALKKMNPKFLLSLIIISAFAFLTEISQLLTVTRHFDLKDFGADTIGIATALVVMRIATMLS
;
A
#
# COMPACT_ATOMS: atom_id res chain seq x y z
N MET A 1 -6.98 15.29 -20.79
CA MET A 1 -5.93 14.47 -20.13
C MET A 1 -6.50 13.10 -19.82
N ASN A 2 -5.87 12.02 -20.28
CA ASN A 2 -6.25 10.68 -19.81
C ASN A 2 -5.85 10.56 -18.34
N THR A 3 -6.86 10.57 -17.45
CA THR A 3 -6.67 10.46 -15.99
C THR A 3 -5.80 9.27 -15.62
N ILE A 4 -5.94 8.14 -16.32
CA ILE A 4 -5.14 6.92 -16.11
C ILE A 4 -3.65 7.16 -16.36
N LYS A 5 -3.27 7.85 -17.44
CA LYS A 5 -1.85 8.16 -17.74
C LYS A 5 -1.22 9.08 -16.70
N SER A 6 -2.06 9.80 -15.95
CA SER A 6 -1.61 10.79 -14.97
C SER A 6 -1.21 10.15 -13.63
N TYR A 7 -1.75 8.96 -13.31
CA TYR A 7 -1.45 8.21 -12.07
C TYR A 7 -0.58 6.96 -12.35
N LYS A 8 0.33 7.06 -13.32
CA LYS A 8 1.10 5.92 -13.82
C LYS A 8 1.96 5.29 -12.71
N TRP A 9 2.51 6.08 -11.80
CA TRP A 9 3.35 5.56 -10.71
C TRP A 9 2.51 4.94 -9.60
N THR A 10 1.32 5.48 -9.32
CA THR A 10 0.35 4.86 -8.41
C THR A 10 -0.08 3.51 -8.95
N ILE A 11 -0.40 3.42 -10.25
CA ILE A 11 -0.79 2.15 -10.87
C ILE A 11 0.39 1.16 -10.84
N ALA A 12 1.60 1.60 -11.20
CA ALA A 12 2.78 0.73 -11.16
C ALA A 12 3.10 0.22 -9.75
N SER A 13 3.01 1.09 -8.74
CA SER A 13 3.23 0.69 -7.33
C SER A 13 2.11 -0.21 -6.81
N ALA A 14 0.85 0.03 -7.16
CA ALA A 14 -0.25 -0.87 -6.80
C ALA A 14 -0.10 -2.26 -7.40
N ILE A 15 0.34 -2.36 -8.66
CA ILE A 15 0.67 -3.64 -9.31
C ILE A 15 1.84 -4.31 -8.58
N ALA A 16 2.89 -3.56 -8.24
CA ALA A 16 4.03 -4.10 -7.52
C ALA A 16 3.63 -4.66 -6.15
N VAL A 17 2.82 -3.93 -5.38
CA VAL A 17 2.27 -4.40 -4.10
C VAL A 17 1.45 -5.67 -4.30
N LEU A 18 0.53 -5.68 -5.26
CA LEU A 18 -0.29 -6.87 -5.55
C LEU A 18 0.56 -8.10 -5.88
N VAL A 19 1.55 -7.94 -6.77
CA VAL A 19 2.45 -9.03 -7.15
C VAL A 19 3.22 -9.52 -5.94
N LEU A 20 3.83 -8.63 -5.16
CA LEU A 20 4.64 -9.00 -3.99
C LEU A 20 3.83 -9.77 -2.95
N LEU A 21 2.58 -9.38 -2.70
CA LEU A 21 1.71 -10.04 -1.72
C LEU A 21 1.16 -11.39 -2.20
N LEU A 22 0.97 -11.55 -3.51
CA LEU A 22 0.49 -12.81 -4.10
C LEU A 22 1.60 -13.83 -4.40
N ILE A 23 2.88 -13.44 -4.33
CA ILE A 23 3.97 -14.40 -4.47
C ILE A 23 3.85 -15.46 -3.34
N PRO A 24 3.88 -16.76 -3.69
CA PRO A 24 3.84 -17.84 -2.71
C PRO A 24 4.94 -17.70 -1.66
N SER A 25 4.60 -17.92 -0.40
CA SER A 25 5.56 -17.81 0.72
C SER A 25 6.74 -18.79 0.58
N GLN A 26 6.54 -19.89 -0.15
CA GLN A 26 7.58 -20.84 -0.56
C GLN A 26 8.76 -20.20 -1.29
N ALA A 27 8.52 -19.15 -2.09
CA ALA A 27 9.58 -18.42 -2.78
C ALA A 27 10.55 -17.73 -1.79
N PHE A 28 10.11 -17.53 -0.54
CA PHE A 28 10.86 -16.91 0.55
C PHE A 28 11.32 -17.91 1.62
N GLN A 29 11.22 -19.22 1.39
CA GLN A 29 11.62 -20.25 2.39
C GLN A 29 13.10 -20.23 2.80
N LYS A 30 13.97 -19.59 2.01
CA LYS A 30 15.38 -19.38 2.38
C LYS A 30 15.59 -18.13 3.26
N ALA A 31 14.54 -17.36 3.52
CA ALA A 31 14.62 -16.14 4.29
C ALA A 31 14.71 -16.49 5.80
N PRO A 32 15.58 -15.82 6.57
CA PRO A 32 15.77 -16.13 7.98
C PRO A 32 14.46 -15.99 8.78
N GLN A 33 14.27 -16.90 9.74
CA GLN A 33 13.06 -17.00 10.56
C GLN A 33 12.76 -15.73 11.38
N SER A 34 13.77 -14.87 11.60
CA SER A 34 13.63 -13.53 12.18
C SER A 34 12.80 -12.56 11.32
N LEU A 35 12.58 -12.86 10.04
CA LEU A 35 11.74 -12.05 9.14
C LEU A 35 10.23 -12.29 9.35
N ILE A 36 9.84 -13.34 10.08
CA ILE A 36 8.41 -13.65 10.37
C ILE A 36 7.75 -12.51 11.16
N GLY A 37 8.52 -11.75 11.96
CA GLY A 37 8.01 -10.55 12.65
C GLY A 37 8.04 -9.28 11.79
N LEU A 38 8.80 -9.27 10.69
CA LEU A 38 8.95 -8.13 9.79
C LEU A 38 7.85 -8.06 8.72
N ASP A 39 7.11 -9.14 8.50
CA ASP A 39 6.06 -9.21 7.47
C ASP A 39 5.05 -8.04 7.60
N LYS A 40 4.56 -7.79 8.82
CA LYS A 40 3.68 -6.65 9.13
C LYS A 40 4.31 -5.29 8.85
N PHE A 41 5.60 -5.16 9.14
CA PHE A 41 6.33 -3.93 8.87
C PHE A 41 6.51 -3.72 7.37
N ILE A 42 6.74 -4.79 6.61
CA ILE A 42 6.80 -4.77 5.15
C ILE A 42 5.43 -4.37 4.57
N HIS A 43 4.35 -4.96 5.06
CA HIS A 43 2.96 -4.59 4.71
C HIS A 43 2.71 -3.08 4.90
N ALA A 44 3.02 -2.55 6.08
CA ALA A 44 2.91 -1.12 6.37
C ALA A 44 3.78 -0.26 5.44
N ILE A 45 5.01 -0.68 5.12
CA ILE A 45 5.89 0.02 4.18
C ILE A 45 5.33 -0.01 2.75
N LEU A 46 4.86 -1.16 2.28
CA LEU A 46 4.36 -1.35 0.92
C LEU A 46 3.19 -0.41 0.64
N PHE A 47 2.16 -0.46 1.50
CA PHE A 47 1.00 0.41 1.35
C PHE A 47 1.31 1.86 1.71
N GLY A 48 2.20 2.13 2.66
CA GLY A 48 2.66 3.47 2.99
C GLY A 48 3.38 4.14 1.81
N ALA A 49 4.32 3.44 1.16
CA ALA A 49 5.04 3.92 -0.01
C ALA A 49 4.09 4.13 -1.20
N MET A 50 3.19 3.18 -1.47
CA MET A 50 2.18 3.33 -2.52
C MET A 50 1.27 4.55 -2.27
N THR A 51 0.85 4.75 -1.02
CA THR A 51 0.03 5.91 -0.62
C THR A 51 0.79 7.23 -0.77
N ALA A 52 2.09 7.25 -0.46
CA ALA A 52 2.94 8.42 -0.66
C ALA A 52 3.09 8.77 -2.14
N VAL A 53 3.29 7.77 -3.01
CA VAL A 53 3.32 7.94 -4.47
C VAL A 53 2.00 8.51 -4.98
N PHE A 54 0.87 7.97 -4.52
CA PHE A 54 -0.45 8.50 -4.84
C PHE A 54 -0.61 9.97 -4.42
N CYS A 55 -0.20 10.33 -3.21
CA CYS A 55 -0.27 11.71 -2.73
C CYS A 55 0.59 12.65 -3.57
N ALA A 56 1.81 12.22 -3.93
CA ALA A 56 2.73 13.01 -4.75
C ALA A 56 2.17 13.24 -6.16
N GLU A 57 1.67 12.19 -6.84
CA GLU A 57 1.05 12.31 -8.16
C GLU A 57 -0.22 13.16 -8.11
N HIS A 58 -1.10 12.93 -7.13
CA HIS A 58 -2.32 13.72 -6.96
C HIS A 58 -2.00 15.21 -6.82
N ARG A 59 -1.00 15.56 -6.01
CA ARG A 59 -0.55 16.94 -5.82
C ARG A 59 0.07 17.52 -7.08
N ALA A 60 0.91 16.77 -7.78
CA ALA A 60 1.53 17.23 -9.02
C ALA A 60 0.46 17.65 -10.05
N LEU A 61 -0.65 16.91 -10.10
CA LEU A 61 -1.77 17.11 -11.04
C LEU A 61 -2.80 18.14 -10.59
N LYS A 62 -3.23 18.09 -9.31
CA LYS A 62 -4.35 18.88 -8.80
C LYS A 62 -3.91 20.09 -7.97
N LYS A 63 -2.61 20.22 -7.68
CA LYS A 63 -2.01 21.27 -6.83
C LYS A 63 -2.64 21.37 -5.44
N MET A 64 -3.29 20.29 -4.98
CA MET A 64 -3.92 20.18 -3.67
C MET A 64 -3.67 18.80 -3.08
N ASN A 65 -3.82 18.69 -1.76
CA ASN A 65 -3.77 17.40 -1.08
C ASN A 65 -5.04 16.58 -1.36
N PRO A 66 -4.92 15.26 -1.51
CA PRO A 66 -6.09 14.40 -1.65
C PRO A 66 -6.95 14.43 -0.37
N LYS A 67 -8.25 14.15 -0.51
CA LYS A 67 -9.18 14.09 0.62
C LYS A 67 -8.80 12.93 1.55
N PHE A 68 -8.32 13.25 2.75
CA PHE A 68 -7.78 12.28 3.71
C PHE A 68 -8.67 11.04 3.92
N LEU A 69 -9.91 11.22 4.36
CA LEU A 69 -10.82 10.10 4.65
C LEU A 69 -11.17 9.29 3.41
N LEU A 70 -11.37 9.96 2.26
CA LEU A 70 -11.70 9.26 1.01
C LEU A 70 -10.52 8.40 0.53
N SER A 71 -9.30 8.94 0.58
CA SER A 71 -8.08 8.21 0.23
C SER A 71 -7.83 7.04 1.18
N LEU A 72 -8.01 7.25 2.49
CA LEU A 72 -7.89 6.19 3.48
C LEU A 72 -8.86 5.04 3.18
N ILE A 73 -10.14 5.34 2.93
CA ILE A 73 -11.17 4.33 2.63
C ILE A 73 -10.84 3.59 1.33
N ILE A 74 -10.54 4.29 0.24
CA ILE A 74 -10.32 3.65 -1.07
C ILE A 74 -9.07 2.77 -1.05
N ILE A 75 -7.96 3.28 -0.48
CA ILE A 75 -6.70 2.53 -0.45
C ILE A 75 -6.79 1.36 0.53
N SER A 76 -7.48 1.52 1.67
CA SER A 76 -7.72 0.40 2.60
C SER A 76 -8.66 -0.63 1.98
N ALA A 77 -9.65 -0.23 1.18
CA ALA A 77 -10.47 -1.18 0.44
C ALA A 77 -9.63 -2.00 -0.56
N PHE A 78 -8.65 -1.37 -1.22
CA PHE A 78 -7.69 -2.10 -2.04
C PHE A 78 -6.81 -3.07 -1.22
N ALA A 79 -6.29 -2.65 -0.06
CA ALA A 79 -5.55 -3.53 0.85
C ALA A 79 -6.38 -4.73 1.34
N PHE A 80 -7.64 -4.50 1.67
CA PHE A 80 -8.56 -5.57 2.06
C PHE A 80 -8.80 -6.56 0.91
N LEU A 81 -8.92 -6.06 -0.33
CA LEU A 81 -9.05 -6.92 -1.51
C LEU A 81 -7.77 -7.72 -1.79
N THR A 82 -6.58 -7.18 -1.50
CA THR A 82 -5.33 -7.95 -1.64
C THR A 82 -5.27 -9.09 -0.63
N GLU A 83 -5.70 -8.86 0.61
CA GLU A 83 -5.83 -9.91 1.64
C GLU A 83 -6.83 -10.99 1.26
N ILE A 84 -8.00 -10.61 0.72
CA ILE A 84 -8.95 -11.60 0.17
C ILE A 84 -8.32 -12.38 -0.99
N SER A 85 -7.56 -11.71 -1.86
CA SER A 85 -6.93 -12.36 -3.01
C SER A 85 -5.87 -13.38 -2.61
N GLN A 86 -5.27 -13.25 -1.42
CA GLN A 86 -4.33 -14.25 -0.90
C GLN A 86 -4.98 -15.62 -0.66
N LEU A 87 -6.31 -15.67 -0.42
CA LEU A 87 -7.07 -16.92 -0.32
C LEU A 87 -7.06 -17.75 -1.62
N LEU A 88 -6.74 -17.12 -2.74
CA LEU A 88 -6.60 -17.80 -4.04
C LEU A 88 -5.22 -18.44 -4.22
N THR A 89 -4.29 -18.23 -3.29
CA THR A 89 -2.95 -18.80 -3.33
C THR A 89 -2.86 -20.04 -2.44
N VAL A 90 -1.92 -20.94 -2.76
CA VAL A 90 -1.76 -22.21 -2.04
C VAL A 90 -1.12 -22.04 -0.65
N THR A 91 -0.43 -20.93 -0.41
CA THR A 91 0.49 -20.79 0.73
C THR A 91 0.39 -19.48 1.51
N ARG A 92 -0.42 -18.53 1.03
CA ARG A 92 -0.77 -17.33 1.80
C ARG A 92 -2.13 -17.57 2.47
N HIS A 93 -2.35 -16.85 3.55
CA HIS A 93 -3.58 -16.91 4.32
C HIS A 93 -4.02 -15.49 4.63
N PHE A 94 -5.33 -15.28 4.60
CA PHE A 94 -5.91 -14.02 5.06
C PHE A 94 -5.51 -13.75 6.52
N ASP A 95 -4.88 -12.60 6.78
CA ASP A 95 -4.57 -12.15 8.15
C ASP A 95 -5.09 -10.73 8.39
N LEU A 96 -6.02 -10.61 9.33
CA LEU A 96 -6.58 -9.32 9.74
C LEU A 96 -5.51 -8.39 10.36
N LYS A 97 -4.42 -8.94 10.90
CA LYS A 97 -3.30 -8.17 11.43
C LYS A 97 -2.48 -7.53 10.32
N ASP A 98 -2.35 -8.19 9.17
CA ASP A 98 -1.65 -7.65 8.01
C ASP A 98 -2.48 -6.54 7.38
N PHE A 99 -3.80 -6.74 7.26
CA PHE A 99 -4.73 -5.64 6.91
C PHE A 99 -4.63 -4.44 7.87
N GLY A 100 -4.51 -4.70 9.17
CA GLY A 100 -4.30 -3.67 10.18
C GLY A 100 -2.99 -2.90 9.96
N ALA A 101 -1.90 -3.62 9.66
CA ALA A 101 -0.60 -3.02 9.35
C ALA A 101 -0.65 -2.19 8.06
N ASP A 102 -1.32 -2.67 7.02
CA ASP A 102 -1.57 -1.94 5.78
C ASP A 102 -2.29 -0.62 6.06
N THR A 103 -3.38 -0.68 6.83
CA THR A 103 -4.18 0.49 7.21
C THR A 103 -3.37 1.52 8.00
N ILE A 104 -2.52 1.06 8.92
CA ILE A 104 -1.59 1.93 9.67
C ILE A 104 -0.57 2.58 8.73
N GLY A 105 0.00 1.83 7.78
CA GLY A 105 0.91 2.34 6.76
C GLY A 105 0.27 3.43 5.90
N ILE A 106 -0.97 3.20 5.43
CA ILE A 106 -1.75 4.16 4.65
C ILE A 106 -2.01 5.43 5.46
N ALA A 107 -2.52 5.30 6.69
CA ALA A 107 -2.81 6.44 7.55
C ALA A 107 -1.55 7.27 7.85
N THR A 108 -0.44 6.59 8.17
CA THR A 108 0.86 7.22 8.44
C THR A 108 1.34 8.00 7.22
N ALA A 109 1.32 7.40 6.03
CA ALA A 109 1.72 8.08 4.80
C ALA A 109 0.84 9.30 4.49
N LEU A 110 -0.48 9.20 4.67
CA LEU A 110 -1.39 10.34 4.47
C LEU A 110 -1.08 11.49 5.44
N VAL A 111 -0.80 11.19 6.71
CA VAL A 111 -0.42 12.20 7.72
C VAL A 111 0.93 12.83 7.36
N VAL A 112 1.96 12.02 7.11
CA VAL A 112 3.31 12.50 6.77
C VAL A 112 3.28 13.38 5.51
N MET A 113 2.62 12.94 4.45
CA MET A 113 2.54 13.69 3.19
C MET A 113 1.77 15.01 3.33
N ARG A 114 0.83 15.08 4.27
CA ARG A 114 0.09 16.30 4.59
C ARG A 114 0.91 17.26 5.44
N ILE A 115 1.63 16.76 6.44
CA ILE A 115 2.54 17.60 7.25
C ILE A 115 3.66 18.15 6.36
N ALA A 116 4.23 17.32 5.48
CA ALA A 116 5.28 17.74 4.55
C ALA A 116 4.86 18.91 3.66
N THR A 117 3.55 19.11 3.38
CA THR A 117 3.06 20.32 2.68
C THR A 117 2.93 21.56 3.52
N MET A 118 2.70 21.40 4.81
CA MET A 118 2.57 22.56 5.70
C MET A 118 3.92 23.19 5.96
N LEU A 119 5.00 22.43 5.77
CA LEU A 119 6.39 22.84 5.98
C LEU A 119 7.09 23.35 4.71
N SER A 120 6.47 23.22 3.53
CA SER A 120 7.02 23.60 2.22
C SER A 120 6.36 24.87 1.70
#